data_AF-A0A2D7X035-F1
#
_entry.id   AF-A0A2D7X035-F1
#
_cell.length_a   1.000
_cell.length_b   1.000
_cell.length_c   1.000
_cell.angle_alpha   90.00
_cell.angle_beta   90.00
_cell.angle_gamma   90.00
#
_symmetry.space_group_name_H-M   'P 1'
#
loop_
_entity.id
_entity.type
_entity.pdbx_description
1 polymer ?
#
loop_
_entity_poly.entity_id
_entity_poly.type
_entity_poly.pdbx_seq_one_letter_code
_entity_poly.pdbx_strand_id
1 'polypeptide(L)' 'MFLRCQTQWRVGMSGIIGLDYTSVLKMIKLYNIKDHTAMLESLQIMEASVLKAMSKDK' A
#
# COMPACT_ATOMS: atom_id res chain seq x y z
N MET A 1 -5.59 -3.00 6.59
CA MET A 1 -4.14 -3.17 6.31
C MET A 1 -3.46 -1.84 5.96
N PHE A 2 -4.03 -1.04 5.06
CA PHE A 2 -3.49 0.26 4.62
C PHE A 2 -2.91 1.14 5.74
N LEU A 3 -3.70 1.47 6.77
CA LEU A 3 -3.23 2.29 7.90
C LEU A 3 -2.08 1.67 8.72
N ARG A 4 -1.89 0.35 8.64
CA ARG A 4 -0.79 -0.35 9.32
C ARG A 4 0.51 -0.30 8.51
N CYS A 5 0.46 0.04 7.23
CA CYS A 5 1.61 0.13 6.33
C CYS A 5 1.98 1.58 5.97
N GLN A 6 1.51 2.58 6.73
CA GLN A 6 1.68 4.01 6.39
C GLN A 6 3.13 4.47 6.25
N THR A 7 4.09 3.81 6.91
CA THR A 7 5.53 4.13 6.82
C THR A 7 6.28 3.29 5.78
N GLN A 8 5.59 2.36 5.11
CA GLN A 8 6.18 1.34 4.26
C GLN A 8 6.03 1.69 2.77
N TRP A 9 6.26 2.95 2.41
CA TRP A 9 6.23 3.40 1.03
C TRP A 9 7.62 3.34 0.41
N ARG A 10 7.70 2.85 -0.83
CA ARG A 10 8.88 2.97 -1.66
C ARG A 10 8.89 4.34 -2.33
N VAL A 11 10.02 5.01 -2.24
CA VAL A 11 10.25 6.34 -2.81
C VAL A 11 11.41 6.24 -3.80
N GLY A 12 11.22 6.76 -5.00
CA GLY A 12 12.26 6.92 -6.01
C GLY A 12 12.58 8.39 -6.26
N MET A 13 13.41 8.64 -7.27
CA MET A 13 13.84 10.01 -7.64
C MET A 13 12.65 10.94 -7.95
N SER A 14 11.53 10.41 -8.44
CA SER A 14 10.33 11.17 -8.81
C SER A 14 9.24 11.21 -7.72
N GLY A 15 9.55 10.75 -6.50
CA GLY A 15 8.62 10.70 -5.38
C GLY A 15 8.14 9.28 -5.04
N ILE A 16 6.98 9.19 -4.40
CA ILE A 16 6.38 7.92 -3.96
C ILE A 16 6.03 7.07 -5.19
N ILE A 17 6.45 5.80 -5.17
CA ILE A 17 6.17 4.80 -6.22
C ILE A 17 4.96 3.93 -5.83
N GLY A 18 4.90 3.52 -4.56
CA GLY A 18 3.88 2.58 -4.04
C GLY A 18 4.29 2.00 -2.69
N LEU A 19 3.44 1.18 -2.09
CA LEU A 19 3.70 0.43 -0.87
C LEU A 19 4.72 -0.69 -1.12
N ASP A 20 5.51 -1.00 -0.11
CA ASP A 20 6.39 -2.15 -0.12
C ASP A 20 5.59 -3.44 0.13
N TYR A 21 5.38 -4.21 -0.94
CA TYR A 21 4.62 -5.46 -0.87
C TYR A 21 5.30 -6.55 -0.03
N THR A 22 6.62 -6.50 0.17
CA THR A 22 7.29 -7.42 1.10
C THR A 22 6.86 -7.13 2.54
N SER A 23 6.75 -5.85 2.92
CA SER A 23 6.22 -5.45 4.23
C SER A 23 4.72 -5.75 4.35
N VAL A 24 3.93 -5.45 3.31
CA VAL A 24 2.49 -5.74 3.29
C VAL A 24 2.23 -7.23 3.50
N LEU A 25 2.86 -8.11 2.72
CA LEU A 25 2.65 -9.55 2.83
C LEU A 25 3.03 -10.09 4.22
N LYS A 26 4.09 -9.56 4.85
CA LYS A 26 4.45 -9.88 6.24
C LYS A 26 3.35 -9.45 7.21
N MET A 27 2.76 -8.28 7.02
CA MET A 27 1.67 -7.79 7.86
C MET A 27 0.40 -8.62 7.69
N ILE A 28 0.05 -9.03 6.46
CA ILE A 28 -1.08 -9.95 6.23
C ILE A 28 -0.92 -11.23 7.06
N LYS A 29 0.29 -11.82 7.00
CA LYS A 29 0.61 -13.02 7.77
C LYS A 29 0.54 -12.77 9.27
N LEU A 30 1.08 -11.63 9.75
CA LEU A 30 1.08 -11.26 11.17
C LEU A 30 -0.33 -11.12 11.74
N TYR A 31 -1.27 -10.55 10.98
CA TYR A 31 -2.65 -10.35 11.40
C TYR A 31 -3.57 -11.53 11.10
N ASN A 32 -3.03 -12.64 10.57
CA ASN A 32 -3.78 -13.86 10.24
C ASN A 32 -5.06 -13.57 9.42
N ILE A 33 -4.95 -12.66 8.45
CA ILE A 33 -6.06 -12.32 7.56
C ILE A 33 -6.42 -13.57 6.74
N LYS A 34 -7.70 -13.93 6.65
CA LYS A 34 -8.12 -15.14 5.92
C LYS A 34 -8.27 -14.90 4.42
N ASP A 35 -8.91 -13.80 4.05
CA ASP A 35 -9.12 -13.42 2.66
C ASP A 35 -8.03 -12.45 2.21
N HIS A 36 -6.93 -13.03 1.71
CA HIS A 36 -5.79 -12.25 1.23
C HIS A 36 -6.13 -11.46 -0.04
N THR A 37 -6.96 -12.03 -0.93
CA THR A 37 -7.30 -11.45 -2.22
C THR A 37 -8.10 -10.18 -2.04
N ALA A 38 -9.23 -10.25 -1.33
CA ALA A 38 -10.08 -9.08 -1.08
C ALA A 38 -9.33 -7.98 -0.31
N MET A 39 -8.45 -8.38 0.61
CA MET A 39 -7.61 -7.43 1.34
C MET A 39 -6.61 -6.72 0.42
N LEU A 40 -5.96 -7.45 -0.51
CA LEU A 40 -4.98 -6.88 -1.43
C LEU A 40 -5.65 -5.94 -2.43
N GLU A 41 -6.79 -6.33 -2.99
CA GLU A 41 -7.58 -5.48 -3.90
C GLU A 41 -7.99 -4.17 -3.22
N SER A 42 -8.51 -4.26 -1.98
CA SER A 42 -8.86 -3.07 -1.19
C SER A 42 -7.65 -2.18 -0.93
N LEU A 43 -6.49 -2.78 -0.66
CA LEU A 43 -5.24 -2.06 -0.42
C LEU A 43 -4.78 -1.31 -1.68
N GLN A 44 -4.84 -1.95 -2.83
CA GLN A 44 -4.47 -1.39 -4.13
C GLN A 44 -5.38 -0.23 -4.56
N ILE A 45 -6.67 -0.30 -4.26
CA ILE A 45 -7.62 0.81 -4.51
C ILE A 45 -7.22 2.06 -3.71
N MET A 46 -6.86 1.89 -2.43
CA MET A 46 -6.41 3.00 -1.57
C MET A 46 -5.05 3.54 -2.03
N GLU A 47 -4.10 2.66 -2.38
CA GLU A 47 -2.80 3.03 -2.93
C GLU A 47 -2.94 3.87 -4.20
N ALA A 48 -3.74 3.40 -5.17
CA ALA A 48 -3.99 4.11 -6.42
C ALA A 48 -4.61 5.50 -6.17
N SER A 49 -5.49 5.61 -5.18
CA SER A 49 -6.12 6.88 -4.79
C SER A 49 -5.10 7.87 -4.24
N VAL A 50 -4.14 7.40 -3.41
CA VAL A 50 -3.04 8.24 -2.92
C VAL A 50 -2.12 8.66 -4.06
N LEU A 51 -1.69 7.73 -4.91
CA LEU A 51 -0.81 8.05 -6.04
C LEU A 51 -1.45 9.09 -6.97
N LYS A 52 -2.75 8.97 -7.22
CA LYS A 52 -3.51 9.94 -8.01
C LYS A 52 -3.65 11.31 -7.34
N ALA A 53 -3.80 11.36 -6.02
CA ALA A 53 -3.82 12.62 -5.27
C ALA A 53 -2.45 13.32 -5.36
N MET A 54 -1.37 12.56 -5.10
CA MET A 54 0.00 13.07 -5.16
C MET A 54 0.43 13.51 -6.57
N SER A 55 -0.12 12.91 -7.62
CA SER A 55 0.14 13.34 -9.00
C SER A 55 -0.61 14.61 -9.40
N LYS A 56 -1.73 14.93 -8.73
CA LYS A 56 -2.54 16.13 -9.00
C LYS A 56 -1.97 17.37 -8.33
N ASP A 57 -1.19 17.21 -7.27
CA ASP A 57 -0.53 18.29 -6.53
C ASP A 57 0.85 18.66 -7.14
N LYS A 58 1.18 18.16 -8.34
CA LYS A 58 2.38 18.49 -9.10
C LYS A 58 2.10 19.48 -10.23
#